data_AF-A0A836FX04-F1
#
_entry.id   AF-A0A836FX04-F1
#
_cell.length_a   1.000
_cell.length_b   1.000
_cell.length_c   1.000
_cell.angle_alpha   90.00
_cell.angle_beta   90.00
_cell.angle_gamma   90.00
#
_symmetry.space_group_name_H-M   'P 1'
#
loop_
_entity.id
_entity.type
_entity.pdbx_description
1 polymer ?
#
loop_
_entity_poly.entity_id
_entity_poly.type
_entity_poly.pdbx_seq_one_letter_code
_entity_poly.pdbx_strand_id
1 'polypeptide(L)'
;MASHIIEIDEDIEIKLLLNFSINKVSDLPNNVCEILNGRYEDIINNELSTFIEAIKNGDNLEEIIHNSLSETHIHLSWLCTGIASLLYFVQCNWTGPPVDKDIDWLKTRRNEALNHLSLHDGCNINVRKPELIYLSKKIFSDIDLQLKYKSCIWWLFRATLLHQHILDENTGVLFEETENLITEINNLNILEHPLYKLLFNLEAGTFYLYYKRSQNSEKHLEHAQKIAGLKLNLEGAMGKRTKYQQEEKPQLYLKIEMNKDTFPSIDCENVPRSLSLNDFDDLKLDCIEFSEPKEETKLGMIEEAIILGK
;
A
#
# COMPACT_ATOMS: atom_id res chain seq x y z
N MET A 1 -2.73 -20.70 -26.21
CA MET A 1 -2.76 -19.23 -26.42
C MET A 1 -3.64 -18.55 -25.38
N ALA A 2 -4.94 -18.87 -25.26
CA ALA A 2 -5.80 -18.26 -24.23
C ALA A 2 -5.34 -18.54 -22.78
N SER A 3 -4.93 -19.77 -22.44
CA SER A 3 -4.40 -20.10 -21.11
C SER A 3 -3.11 -19.33 -20.78
N HIS A 4 -2.19 -19.24 -21.74
CA HIS A 4 -0.93 -18.52 -21.60
C HIS A 4 -1.14 -16.99 -21.46
N ILE A 5 -2.18 -16.43 -22.08
CA ILE A 5 -2.53 -15.00 -21.93
C ILE A 5 -3.14 -14.75 -20.53
N ILE A 6 -3.97 -15.66 -20.04
CA ILE A 6 -4.54 -15.59 -18.68
C ILE A 6 -3.43 -15.68 -17.62
N GLU A 7 -2.48 -16.60 -17.79
CA GLU A 7 -1.32 -16.74 -16.90
C GLU A 7 -0.44 -15.47 -16.90
N ILE A 8 -0.24 -14.83 -18.07
CA ILE A 8 0.49 -13.55 -18.16
C ILE A 8 -0.27 -12.42 -17.45
N ASP A 9 -1.58 -12.32 -17.65
CA ASP A 9 -2.41 -11.30 -17.00
C ASP A 9 -2.38 -11.45 -15.48
N GLU A 10 -2.53 -12.68 -14.95
CA GLU A 10 -2.45 -12.96 -13.51
C GLU A 10 -1.06 -12.63 -12.93
N ASP A 11 0.02 -12.95 -13.65
CA ASP A 11 1.40 -12.59 -13.25
C ASP A 11 1.63 -11.07 -13.22
N ILE A 12 1.02 -10.32 -14.15
CA ILE A 12 1.08 -8.86 -14.18
C ILE A 12 0.33 -8.26 -13.01
N GLU A 13 -0.90 -8.69 -12.75
CA GLU A 13 -1.72 -8.23 -11.61
C GLU A 13 -0.98 -8.42 -10.29
N ILE A 14 -0.37 -9.58 -10.12
CA ILE A 14 0.44 -9.93 -8.95
C ILE A 14 1.63 -8.98 -8.78
N LYS A 15 2.41 -8.75 -9.84
CA LYS A 15 3.59 -7.88 -9.77
C LYS A 15 3.20 -6.44 -9.43
N LEU A 16 2.10 -5.97 -10.01
CA LEU A 16 1.55 -4.65 -9.70
C LEU A 16 1.11 -4.57 -8.23
N LEU A 17 0.40 -5.58 -7.71
CA LEU A 17 -0.05 -5.61 -6.31
C LEU A 17 1.11 -5.55 -5.31
N LEU A 18 2.22 -6.25 -5.59
CA LEU A 18 3.44 -6.21 -4.79
C LEU A 18 4.16 -4.87 -4.89
N ASN A 19 4.09 -4.21 -6.05
CA ASN A 19 4.75 -2.95 -6.34
C ASN A 19 6.29 -2.99 -6.15
N PHE A 20 6.90 -4.16 -6.30
CA PHE A 20 8.35 -4.35 -6.42
C PHE A 20 8.66 -5.64 -7.20
N SER A 21 9.84 -5.69 -7.81
CA SER A 21 10.27 -6.86 -8.60
C SER A 21 11.26 -7.71 -7.82
N ILE A 22 10.87 -8.94 -7.48
CA ILE A 22 11.73 -9.92 -6.78
C ILE A 22 12.82 -10.47 -7.72
N ASN A 23 12.53 -10.47 -9.03
CA ASN A 23 13.39 -11.01 -10.06
C ASN A 23 13.76 -9.88 -11.04
N LYS A 24 14.98 -9.86 -11.58
CA LYS A 24 15.27 -9.14 -12.83
C LYS A 24 14.54 -9.88 -13.95
N VAL A 25 13.26 -9.61 -14.18
CA VAL A 25 12.46 -10.33 -15.17
C VAL A 25 12.49 -9.59 -16.51
N SER A 26 13.00 -10.29 -17.50
CA SER A 26 12.80 -10.12 -18.94
C SER A 26 11.31 -10.21 -19.33
N ASP A 27 10.87 -9.35 -20.25
CA ASP A 27 9.58 -9.36 -20.98
C ASP A 27 8.31 -8.92 -20.22
N LEU A 28 8.38 -7.87 -19.40
CA LEU A 28 7.18 -7.15 -18.92
C LEU A 28 6.70 -6.10 -19.94
N PRO A 29 5.39 -5.85 -20.05
CA PRO A 29 4.87 -4.71 -20.80
C PRO A 29 5.50 -3.41 -20.33
N ASN A 30 5.72 -2.48 -21.27
CA ASN A 30 6.42 -1.23 -21.00
C ASN A 30 5.75 -0.45 -19.86
N ASN A 31 4.43 -0.29 -19.90
CA ASN A 31 3.66 0.41 -18.88
C ASN A 31 3.84 -0.19 -17.47
N VAL A 32 3.86 -1.51 -17.31
CA VAL A 32 4.14 -2.17 -16.01
C VAL A 32 5.55 -1.85 -15.53
N CYS A 33 6.55 -1.89 -16.41
CA CYS A 33 7.91 -1.49 -16.08
C CYS A 33 7.99 -0.02 -15.64
N GLU A 34 7.28 0.88 -16.31
CA GLU A 34 7.21 2.30 -15.93
C GLU A 34 6.64 2.47 -14.51
N ILE A 35 5.59 1.73 -14.14
CA ILE A 35 5.00 1.78 -12.78
C ILE A 35 6.04 1.37 -11.75
N LEU A 36 6.66 0.21 -11.95
CA LEU A 36 7.62 -0.35 -11.00
C LEU A 36 8.88 0.51 -10.85
N ASN A 37 9.19 1.36 -11.84
CA ASN A 37 10.29 2.33 -11.79
C ASN A 37 9.85 3.72 -11.28
N GLY A 38 8.60 3.89 -10.85
CA GLY A 38 8.08 5.16 -10.34
C GLY A 38 7.83 6.23 -11.41
N ARG A 39 7.76 5.87 -12.69
CA ARG A 39 7.48 6.79 -13.81
C ARG A 39 5.98 6.96 -14.04
N TYR A 40 5.27 7.36 -12.99
CA TYR A 40 3.81 7.42 -13.00
C TYR A 40 3.24 8.52 -13.92
N GLU A 41 3.91 9.69 -13.99
CA GLU A 41 3.49 10.81 -14.85
C GLU A 41 3.48 10.41 -16.34
N ASP A 42 4.48 9.64 -16.77
CA ASP A 42 4.61 9.20 -18.16
C ASP A 42 3.46 8.27 -18.56
N ILE A 43 3.06 7.37 -17.66
CA ILE A 43 1.93 6.45 -17.90
C ILE A 43 0.63 7.23 -18.05
N ILE A 44 0.35 8.12 -17.10
CA ILE A 44 -0.90 8.89 -17.09
C ILE A 44 -1.03 9.75 -18.36
N ASN A 45 0.08 10.26 -18.90
CA ASN A 45 0.07 11.07 -20.13
C ASN A 45 0.09 10.25 -21.42
N ASN A 46 0.69 9.06 -21.43
CA ASN A 46 0.93 8.31 -22.66
C ASN A 46 -0.12 7.22 -22.92
N GLU A 47 -0.50 6.44 -21.90
CA GLU A 47 -1.37 5.26 -22.06
C GLU A 47 -2.78 5.62 -22.52
N LEU A 48 -3.29 6.77 -22.09
CA LEU A 48 -4.64 7.23 -22.43
C LEU A 48 -4.62 8.47 -23.32
N SER A 49 -3.53 8.69 -24.05
CA SER A 49 -3.34 9.91 -24.87
C SER A 49 -4.52 10.22 -25.82
N THR A 50 -5.15 9.18 -26.38
CA THR A 50 -6.35 9.30 -27.24
C THR A 50 -7.61 9.73 -26.48
N PHE A 51 -7.69 9.45 -25.18
CA PHE A 51 -8.84 9.77 -24.32
C PHE A 51 -8.64 11.06 -23.51
N ILE A 52 -7.42 11.63 -23.47
CA ILE A 52 -7.12 12.85 -22.71
C ILE A 52 -8.09 13.98 -23.03
N GLU A 53 -8.39 14.24 -24.30
CA GLU A 53 -9.30 15.33 -24.67
C GLU A 53 -10.73 15.07 -24.22
N ALA A 54 -11.20 13.82 -24.34
CA ALA A 54 -12.51 13.42 -23.85
C ALA A 54 -12.59 13.54 -22.33
N ILE A 55 -11.57 13.05 -21.61
CA ILE A 55 -11.49 13.15 -20.15
C ILE A 55 -11.37 14.61 -19.71
N LYS A 56 -10.65 15.46 -20.45
CA LYS A 56 -10.49 16.87 -20.08
C LYS A 56 -11.77 17.68 -20.23
N ASN A 57 -12.54 17.41 -21.30
CA ASN A 57 -13.68 18.25 -21.71
C ASN A 57 -15.05 17.63 -21.44
N GLY A 58 -15.11 16.32 -21.15
CA GLY A 58 -16.38 15.63 -20.98
C GLY A 58 -17.04 15.90 -19.65
N ASP A 59 -18.36 15.92 -19.64
CA ASP A 59 -19.12 16.24 -18.43
C ASP A 59 -19.19 15.06 -17.43
N ASN A 60 -19.05 13.82 -17.92
CA ASN A 60 -19.13 12.61 -17.10
C ASN A 60 -17.90 11.71 -17.28
N LEU A 61 -17.03 11.67 -16.28
CA LEU A 61 -15.81 10.84 -16.29
C LEU A 61 -16.14 9.33 -16.29
N GLU A 62 -17.15 8.90 -15.55
CA GLU A 62 -17.53 7.48 -15.44
C GLU A 62 -17.99 6.92 -16.77
N GLU A 63 -18.81 7.69 -17.49
CA GLU A 63 -19.32 7.29 -18.80
C GLU A 63 -18.19 7.17 -19.83
N ILE A 64 -17.20 8.07 -19.80
CA ILE A 64 -16.02 7.99 -20.68
C ILE A 64 -15.20 6.74 -20.39
N ILE A 65 -14.94 6.48 -19.10
CA ILE A 65 -14.21 5.29 -18.65
C ILE A 65 -14.94 4.04 -19.12
N HIS A 66 -16.24 3.92 -18.80
CA HIS A 66 -17.05 2.76 -19.13
C HIS A 66 -17.15 2.50 -20.65
N ASN A 67 -17.42 3.56 -21.43
CA ASN A 67 -17.50 3.45 -22.88
C ASN A 67 -16.17 3.03 -23.51
N SER A 68 -15.05 3.52 -22.98
CA SER A 68 -13.73 3.11 -23.46
C SER A 68 -13.40 1.67 -23.07
N LEU A 69 -13.76 1.23 -21.86
CA LEU A 69 -13.54 -0.13 -21.37
C LEU A 69 -14.41 -1.17 -22.07
N SER A 70 -15.40 -0.76 -22.86
CA SER A 70 -16.05 -1.68 -23.82
C SER A 70 -15.06 -2.24 -24.86
N GLU A 71 -13.93 -1.56 -25.10
CA GLU A 71 -12.84 -2.03 -25.96
C GLU A 71 -11.83 -2.87 -25.17
N THR A 72 -11.77 -4.17 -25.43
CA THR A 72 -10.95 -5.12 -24.62
C THR A 72 -9.44 -4.89 -24.64
N HIS A 73 -8.91 -4.20 -25.64
CA HIS A 73 -7.47 -4.03 -25.83
C HIS A 73 -6.85 -2.95 -24.92
N ILE A 74 -7.67 -2.10 -24.29
CA ILE A 74 -7.20 -0.99 -23.45
C ILE A 74 -7.38 -1.24 -21.95
N HIS A 75 -7.92 -2.41 -21.54
CA HIS A 75 -8.13 -2.74 -20.13
C HIS A 75 -6.85 -2.63 -19.30
N LEU A 76 -5.72 -3.14 -19.82
CA LEU A 76 -4.43 -3.06 -19.14
C LEU A 76 -3.95 -1.60 -18.97
N SER A 77 -4.12 -0.77 -20.01
CA SER A 77 -3.75 0.65 -19.99
C SER A 77 -4.58 1.42 -18.96
N TRP A 78 -5.87 1.13 -18.84
CA TRP A 78 -6.73 1.70 -17.80
C TRP A 78 -6.34 1.23 -16.40
N LEU A 79 -6.10 -0.08 -16.21
CA LEU A 79 -5.61 -0.61 -14.94
C LEU A 79 -4.30 0.08 -14.53
N CYS A 80 -3.32 0.14 -15.45
CA CYS A 80 -2.04 0.80 -15.22
C CYS A 80 -2.20 2.30 -14.92
N THR A 81 -3.12 2.99 -15.60
CA THR A 81 -3.38 4.40 -15.33
C THR A 81 -4.02 4.63 -13.97
N GLY A 82 -4.96 3.77 -13.55
CA GLY A 82 -5.53 3.81 -12.20
C GLY A 82 -4.47 3.60 -11.13
N ILE A 83 -3.60 2.60 -11.31
CA ILE A 83 -2.52 2.28 -10.37
C ILE A 83 -1.49 3.40 -10.32
N ALA A 84 -1.03 3.88 -11.48
CA ALA A 84 -0.10 5.01 -11.56
C ALA A 84 -0.68 6.26 -10.92
N SER A 85 -1.97 6.56 -11.13
CA SER A 85 -2.64 7.70 -10.49
C SER A 85 -2.65 7.58 -8.97
N LEU A 86 -2.99 6.39 -8.44
CA LEU A 86 -3.00 6.14 -7.00
C LEU A 86 -1.60 6.22 -6.38
N LEU A 87 -0.62 5.56 -6.98
CA LEU A 87 0.77 5.58 -6.49
C LEU A 87 1.40 6.96 -6.61
N TYR A 88 1.08 7.71 -7.66
CA TYR A 88 1.56 9.09 -7.81
C TYR A 88 0.94 10.02 -6.78
N PHE A 89 -0.34 9.81 -6.45
CA PHE A 89 -1.00 10.49 -5.34
C PHE A 89 -0.28 10.20 -4.03
N VAL A 90 0.06 8.93 -3.76
CA VAL A 90 0.79 8.54 -2.55
C VAL A 90 2.18 9.18 -2.50
N GLN A 91 2.90 9.19 -3.62
CA GLN A 91 4.19 9.86 -3.76
C GLN A 91 4.11 11.35 -3.43
N CYS A 92 3.08 12.04 -3.92
CA CYS A 92 2.94 13.48 -3.71
C CYS A 92 2.58 13.87 -2.28
N ASN A 93 1.98 12.97 -1.50
CA ASN A 93 1.40 13.27 -0.18
C ASN A 93 2.14 12.63 1.01
N TRP A 94 2.74 11.44 0.84
CA TRP A 94 3.34 10.69 1.97
C TRP A 94 4.77 10.24 1.74
N THR A 95 5.08 9.60 0.61
CA THR A 95 6.38 8.91 0.44
C THR A 95 7.46 9.76 -0.19
N GLY A 96 7.10 10.72 -1.06
CA GLY A 96 8.04 11.52 -1.82
C GLY A 96 8.79 10.73 -2.91
N PRO A 97 9.64 11.40 -3.70
CA PRO A 97 10.00 12.82 -3.61
C PRO A 97 8.84 13.76 -4.00
N PRO A 98 8.80 15.00 -3.47
CA PRO A 98 7.76 15.96 -3.81
C PRO A 98 7.83 16.32 -5.30
N VAL A 99 6.68 16.27 -5.98
CA VAL A 99 6.58 16.63 -7.40
C VAL A 99 5.69 17.84 -7.58
N ASP A 100 6.28 18.96 -8.00
CA ASP A 100 5.57 20.24 -8.14
C ASP A 100 4.79 20.37 -9.45
N LYS A 101 5.16 19.60 -10.47
CA LYS A 101 4.51 19.64 -11.78
C LYS A 101 3.13 18.97 -11.72
N ASP A 102 2.09 19.71 -12.08
CA ASP A 102 0.74 19.18 -12.25
C ASP A 102 0.60 18.43 -13.58
N ILE A 103 -0.35 17.50 -13.67
CA ILE A 103 -0.78 16.92 -14.95
C ILE A 103 -1.82 17.87 -15.55
N ASP A 104 -1.43 18.60 -16.59
CA ASP A 104 -2.17 19.77 -17.11
C ASP A 104 -3.64 19.47 -17.45
N TRP A 105 -3.91 18.30 -18.04
CA TRP A 105 -5.27 17.91 -18.44
C TRP A 105 -6.12 17.40 -17.27
N LEU A 106 -5.50 16.86 -16.22
CA LEU A 106 -6.21 16.32 -15.05
C LEU A 106 -6.46 17.41 -14.00
N LYS A 107 -5.58 18.41 -13.94
CA LYS A 107 -5.71 19.58 -13.06
C LYS A 107 -7.05 20.30 -13.20
N THR A 108 -7.65 20.30 -14.39
CA THR A 108 -8.95 20.94 -14.64
C THR A 108 -10.08 20.30 -13.82
N ARG A 109 -9.96 19.02 -13.46
CA ARG A 109 -10.93 18.27 -12.64
C ARG A 109 -10.68 18.35 -11.14
N ARG A 110 -9.69 19.12 -10.67
CA ARG A 110 -9.35 19.22 -9.24
C ARG A 110 -10.53 19.65 -8.37
N ASN A 111 -11.33 20.62 -8.83
CA ASN A 111 -12.50 21.09 -8.08
C ASN A 111 -13.61 20.04 -8.01
N GLU A 112 -13.86 19.34 -9.12
CA GLU A 112 -14.81 18.22 -9.18
C GLU A 112 -14.38 17.09 -8.24
N ALA A 113 -13.09 16.73 -8.29
CA ALA A 113 -12.50 15.74 -7.41
C ALA A 113 -12.68 16.11 -5.93
N LEU A 114 -12.34 17.34 -5.54
CA LEU A 114 -12.53 17.81 -4.16
C LEU A 114 -14.00 17.77 -3.72
N ASN A 115 -14.93 18.20 -4.58
CA ASN A 115 -16.35 18.16 -4.26
C ASN A 115 -16.81 16.72 -4.00
N HIS A 116 -16.41 15.77 -4.83
CA HIS A 116 -16.76 14.37 -4.67
C HIS A 116 -16.08 13.72 -3.45
N LEU A 117 -14.80 14.02 -3.23
CA LEU A 117 -14.01 13.42 -2.15
C LEU A 117 -14.35 14.00 -0.78
N SER A 118 -14.94 15.20 -0.70
CA SER A 118 -15.22 15.85 0.57
C SER A 118 -16.29 15.16 1.44
N LEU A 119 -17.20 14.38 0.84
CA LEU A 119 -18.28 13.66 1.53
C LEU A 119 -18.99 14.46 2.66
N HIS A 120 -19.19 15.77 2.43
CA HIS A 120 -19.77 16.75 3.37
C HIS A 120 -18.91 17.20 4.56
N ASP A 121 -17.73 16.61 4.76
CA ASP A 121 -16.84 16.87 5.89
C ASP A 121 -15.57 17.66 5.50
N GLY A 122 -15.26 17.68 4.21
CA GLY A 122 -14.09 18.39 3.68
C GLY A 122 -12.84 17.51 3.63
N CYS A 123 -11.93 17.88 2.73
CA CYS A 123 -10.62 17.23 2.66
C CYS A 123 -9.58 18.06 3.40
N ASN A 124 -8.59 17.39 3.97
CA ASN A 124 -7.45 18.00 4.62
C ASN A 124 -6.75 19.00 3.68
N ILE A 125 -6.47 20.20 4.19
CA ILE A 125 -5.96 21.31 3.38
C ILE A 125 -4.57 21.06 2.78
N ASN A 126 -3.81 20.11 3.32
CA ASN A 126 -2.47 19.76 2.86
C ASN A 126 -2.48 18.75 1.70
N VAL A 127 -3.65 18.21 1.35
CA VAL A 127 -3.79 17.21 0.29
C VAL A 127 -3.41 17.83 -1.05
N ARG A 128 -2.41 17.25 -1.69
CA ARG A 128 -1.93 17.63 -3.01
C ARG A 128 -2.53 16.70 -4.06
N LYS A 129 -2.95 17.30 -5.19
CA LYS A 129 -3.41 16.59 -6.39
C LYS A 129 -4.55 15.58 -6.14
N PRO A 130 -5.66 15.97 -5.48
CA PRO A 130 -6.80 15.08 -5.20
C PRO A 130 -7.44 14.51 -6.48
N GLU A 131 -7.25 15.15 -7.63
CA GLU A 131 -7.69 14.65 -8.93
C GLU A 131 -7.11 13.26 -9.29
N LEU A 132 -5.94 12.90 -8.75
CA LEU A 132 -5.29 11.60 -8.99
C LEU A 132 -6.02 10.44 -8.29
N ILE A 133 -6.32 10.60 -7.00
CA ILE A 133 -7.07 9.59 -6.24
C ILE A 133 -8.51 9.48 -6.76
N TYR A 134 -9.11 10.61 -7.13
CA TYR A 134 -10.43 10.64 -7.76
C TYR A 134 -10.45 9.83 -9.05
N LEU A 135 -9.50 10.08 -9.97
CA LEU A 135 -9.37 9.31 -11.22
C LEU A 135 -9.17 7.81 -10.93
N SER A 136 -8.26 7.45 -10.03
CA SER A 136 -8.01 6.05 -9.70
C SER A 136 -9.26 5.35 -9.16
N LYS A 137 -10.02 6.02 -8.29
CA LYS A 137 -11.22 5.44 -7.70
C LYS A 137 -12.29 5.21 -8.78
N LYS A 138 -12.49 6.17 -9.69
CA LYS A 138 -13.43 6.02 -10.82
C LYS A 138 -13.05 4.88 -11.77
N ILE A 139 -11.76 4.73 -12.06
CA ILE A 139 -11.26 3.61 -12.89
C ILE A 139 -11.54 2.27 -12.21
N PHE A 140 -11.18 2.12 -10.94
CA PHE A 140 -11.33 0.83 -10.25
C PHE A 140 -12.78 0.48 -9.88
N SER A 141 -13.69 1.45 -9.89
CA SER A 141 -15.14 1.22 -9.73
C SER A 141 -15.81 0.65 -10.97
N ASP A 142 -15.15 0.61 -12.13
CA ASP A 142 -15.74 0.05 -13.35
C ASP A 142 -15.83 -1.48 -13.30
N ILE A 143 -17.01 -2.01 -13.62
CA ILE A 143 -17.33 -3.43 -13.51
C ILE A 143 -16.60 -4.26 -14.56
N ASP A 144 -16.45 -3.77 -15.79
CA ASP A 144 -15.79 -4.51 -16.86
C ASP A 144 -14.30 -4.69 -16.55
N LEU A 145 -13.69 -3.67 -15.94
CA LEU A 145 -12.32 -3.76 -15.46
C LEU A 145 -12.16 -4.76 -14.30
N GLN A 146 -13.10 -4.77 -13.35
CA GLN A 146 -13.11 -5.73 -12.23
C GLN A 146 -13.31 -7.18 -12.70
N LEU A 147 -14.15 -7.39 -13.72
CA LEU A 147 -14.37 -8.72 -14.31
C LEU A 147 -13.13 -9.22 -15.05
N LYS A 148 -12.38 -8.32 -15.69
CA LYS A 148 -11.14 -8.65 -16.40
C LYS A 148 -9.97 -8.89 -15.43
N TYR A 149 -9.77 -8.01 -14.46
CA TYR A 149 -8.65 -8.02 -13.52
C TYR A 149 -9.16 -8.08 -12.08
N LYS A 150 -9.03 -9.25 -11.46
CA LYS A 150 -9.52 -9.50 -10.09
C LYS A 150 -8.85 -8.61 -9.05
N SER A 151 -7.58 -8.24 -9.28
CA SER A 151 -6.82 -7.30 -8.44
C SER A 151 -7.40 -5.89 -8.43
N CYS A 152 -8.26 -5.53 -9.39
CA CYS A 152 -8.92 -4.23 -9.47
C CYS A 152 -9.70 -3.91 -8.18
N ILE A 153 -10.42 -4.89 -7.62
CA ILE A 153 -11.19 -4.73 -6.37
C ILE A 153 -10.25 -4.43 -5.19
N TRP A 154 -9.06 -5.04 -5.17
CA TRP A 154 -8.04 -4.76 -4.16
C TRP A 154 -7.45 -3.35 -4.33
N TRP A 155 -7.22 -2.90 -5.55
CA TRP A 155 -6.83 -1.52 -5.81
C TRP A 155 -7.92 -0.51 -5.44
N LEU A 156 -9.19 -0.83 -5.66
CA LEU A 156 -10.31 -0.03 -5.19
C LEU A 156 -10.33 0.05 -3.66
N PHE A 157 -10.07 -1.06 -2.96
CA PHE A 157 -9.92 -1.08 -1.50
C PHE A 157 -8.81 -0.13 -1.04
N ARG A 158 -7.63 -0.16 -1.67
CA ARG A 158 -6.51 0.77 -1.38
C ARG A 158 -6.90 2.23 -1.66
N ALA A 159 -7.59 2.50 -2.76
CA ALA A 159 -8.05 3.84 -3.11
C ALA A 159 -9.10 4.37 -2.13
N THR A 160 -10.02 3.54 -1.68
CA THR A 160 -11.04 3.91 -0.68
C THR A 160 -10.44 4.13 0.69
N LEU A 161 -9.42 3.35 1.10
CA LEU A 161 -8.68 3.60 2.33
C LEU A 161 -7.94 4.95 2.28
N LEU A 162 -7.26 5.25 1.17
CA LEU A 162 -6.59 6.54 0.99
C LEU A 162 -7.58 7.70 0.90
N HIS A 163 -8.77 7.48 0.35
CA HIS A 163 -9.84 8.46 0.37
C HIS A 163 -10.27 8.76 1.82
N GLN A 164 -10.32 7.74 2.68
CA GLN A 164 -10.57 7.99 4.09
C GLN A 164 -9.43 8.78 4.77
N HIS A 165 -8.16 8.54 4.42
CA HIS A 165 -7.04 9.27 5.03
C HIS A 165 -6.95 10.75 4.66
N ILE A 166 -7.61 11.18 3.58
CA ILE A 166 -7.58 12.58 3.15
C ILE A 166 -8.74 13.40 3.72
N LEU A 167 -9.73 12.76 4.34
CA LEU A 167 -10.83 13.41 5.05
C LEU A 167 -10.38 13.84 6.44
N ASP A 168 -10.98 14.92 6.95
CA ASP A 168 -10.69 15.40 8.30
C ASP A 168 -11.28 14.47 9.38
N GLU A 169 -12.47 13.90 9.16
CA GLU A 169 -13.08 12.90 10.04
C GLU A 169 -13.35 11.54 9.35
N ASN A 170 -13.54 10.53 10.19
CA ASN A 170 -13.90 9.19 9.74
C ASN A 170 -15.37 9.14 9.32
N THR A 171 -15.63 8.65 8.10
CA THR A 171 -16.98 8.51 7.56
C THR A 171 -17.44 7.05 7.55
N GLY A 172 -18.69 6.84 7.95
CA GLY A 172 -19.34 5.52 7.90
C GLY A 172 -19.54 5.01 6.47
N VAL A 173 -19.67 5.90 5.49
CA VAL A 173 -19.89 5.53 4.08
C VAL A 173 -18.67 4.78 3.53
N LEU A 174 -17.47 5.34 3.74
CA LEU A 174 -16.25 4.67 3.29
C LEU A 174 -15.94 3.43 4.13
N PHE A 175 -16.31 3.42 5.41
CA PHE A 175 -16.18 2.22 6.24
C PHE A 175 -16.98 1.05 5.67
N GLU A 176 -18.28 1.25 5.40
CA GLU A 176 -19.16 0.22 4.83
C GLU A 176 -18.71 -0.21 3.43
N GLU A 177 -18.33 0.75 2.58
CA GLU A 177 -17.76 0.47 1.25
C GLU A 177 -16.52 -0.44 1.37
N THR A 178 -15.61 -0.11 2.29
CA THR A 178 -14.37 -0.86 2.49
C THR A 178 -14.62 -2.25 3.07
N GLU A 179 -15.56 -2.42 4.01
CA GLU A 179 -15.93 -3.75 4.53
C GLU A 179 -16.51 -4.66 3.45
N ASN A 180 -17.32 -4.12 2.54
CA ASN A 180 -17.83 -4.87 1.39
C ASN A 180 -16.69 -5.31 0.48
N LEU A 181 -15.75 -4.42 0.15
CA LEU A 181 -14.58 -4.74 -0.66
C LEU A 181 -13.70 -5.81 0.01
N ILE A 182 -13.47 -5.74 1.32
CA ILE A 182 -12.75 -6.78 2.09
C ILE A 182 -13.45 -8.13 1.94
N THR A 183 -14.79 -8.16 2.00
CA THR A 183 -15.57 -9.38 1.83
C THR A 183 -15.45 -9.94 0.42
N GLU A 184 -15.48 -9.09 -0.60
CA GLU A 184 -15.27 -9.49 -2.00
C GLU A 184 -13.86 -10.03 -2.24
N ILE A 185 -12.84 -9.35 -1.74
CA ILE A 185 -11.43 -9.77 -1.89
C ILE A 185 -11.18 -11.12 -1.21
N ASN A 186 -11.82 -11.37 -0.05
CA ASN A 186 -11.76 -12.67 0.63
C ASN A 186 -12.23 -13.85 -0.22
N ASN A 187 -13.09 -13.59 -1.22
CA ASN A 187 -13.61 -14.61 -2.13
C ASN A 187 -12.78 -14.76 -3.41
N LEU A 188 -11.71 -13.97 -3.59
CA LEU A 188 -10.85 -14.04 -4.78
C LEU A 188 -9.82 -15.17 -4.67
N ASN A 189 -9.65 -15.91 -5.77
CA ASN A 189 -8.64 -16.98 -5.87
C ASN A 189 -7.20 -16.48 -5.71
N ILE A 190 -6.94 -15.17 -5.86
CA ILE A 190 -5.61 -14.57 -5.65
C ILE A 190 -5.10 -14.87 -4.22
N LEU A 191 -6.00 -15.00 -3.24
CA LEU A 191 -5.64 -15.29 -1.85
C LEU A 191 -5.26 -16.76 -1.58
N GLU A 192 -5.25 -17.63 -2.59
CA GLU A 192 -4.70 -18.99 -2.46
C GLU A 192 -3.20 -18.97 -2.21
N HIS A 193 -2.49 -17.97 -2.74
CA HIS A 193 -1.05 -17.83 -2.55
C HIS A 193 -0.74 -17.21 -1.16
N PRO A 194 0.14 -17.84 -0.34
CA PRO A 194 0.40 -17.41 1.04
C PRO A 194 0.83 -15.95 1.19
N LEU A 195 1.71 -15.46 0.30
CA LEU A 195 2.18 -14.07 0.34
C LEU A 195 1.03 -13.06 0.17
N TYR A 196 0.12 -13.29 -0.76
CA TYR A 196 -0.98 -12.35 -1.02
C TYR A 196 -2.02 -12.43 0.09
N LYS A 197 -2.30 -13.63 0.57
CA LYS A 197 -3.13 -13.79 1.76
C LYS A 197 -2.56 -13.04 2.96
N LEU A 198 -1.25 -13.10 3.16
CA LEU A 198 -0.57 -12.36 4.22
C LEU A 198 -0.73 -10.84 4.01
N LEU A 199 -0.35 -10.31 2.83
CA LEU A 199 -0.44 -8.88 2.52
C LEU A 199 -1.86 -8.34 2.68
N PHE A 200 -2.85 -9.08 2.18
CA PHE A 200 -4.26 -8.73 2.35
C PHE A 200 -4.66 -8.63 3.82
N ASN A 201 -4.25 -9.59 4.65
CA ASN A 201 -4.54 -9.55 6.09
C ASN A 201 -3.82 -8.38 6.78
N LEU A 202 -2.62 -8.01 6.36
CA LEU A 202 -1.94 -6.81 6.86
C LEU A 202 -2.72 -5.53 6.53
N GLU A 203 -3.14 -5.37 5.28
CA GLU A 203 -3.88 -4.18 4.86
C GLU A 203 -5.27 -4.12 5.51
N ALA A 204 -6.01 -5.24 5.55
CA ALA A 204 -7.30 -5.32 6.23
C ALA A 204 -7.17 -5.05 7.75
N GLY A 205 -6.12 -5.59 8.39
CA GLY A 205 -5.82 -5.32 9.80
C GLY A 205 -5.55 -3.83 10.05
N THR A 206 -4.78 -3.19 9.17
CA THR A 206 -4.48 -1.75 9.22
C THR A 206 -5.73 -0.90 9.07
N PHE A 207 -6.62 -1.26 8.13
CA PHE A 207 -7.92 -0.61 7.96
C PHE A 207 -8.76 -0.68 9.26
N TYR A 208 -8.91 -1.87 9.84
CA TYR A 208 -9.69 -2.02 11.05
C TYR A 208 -9.06 -1.29 12.24
N LEU A 209 -7.73 -1.26 12.33
CA LEU A 209 -7.02 -0.52 13.36
C LEU A 209 -7.28 0.99 13.22
N TYR A 210 -7.25 1.52 12.00
CA TYR A 210 -7.54 2.93 11.72
C TYR A 210 -8.93 3.34 12.20
N TYR A 211 -9.95 2.49 12.00
CA TYR A 211 -11.30 2.71 12.52
C TYR A 211 -11.50 2.28 13.98
N LYS A 212 -10.42 2.00 14.72
CA LYS A 212 -10.43 1.59 16.13
C LYS A 212 -11.23 0.32 16.39
N ARG A 213 -11.31 -0.59 15.40
CA ARG A 213 -11.96 -1.91 15.50
C ARG A 213 -10.93 -2.97 15.90
N SER A 214 -10.40 -2.84 17.13
CA SER A 214 -9.28 -3.66 17.62
C SER A 214 -9.49 -5.17 17.46
N GLN A 215 -10.71 -5.68 17.74
CA GLN A 215 -11.01 -7.11 17.61
C GLN A 215 -10.91 -7.63 16.17
N ASN A 216 -11.29 -6.83 15.18
CA ASN A 216 -11.21 -7.25 13.78
C ASN A 216 -9.77 -7.13 13.27
N SER A 217 -9.08 -6.06 13.66
CA SER A 217 -7.65 -5.89 13.38
C SER A 217 -6.84 -7.07 13.92
N GLU A 218 -7.02 -7.42 15.19
CA GLU A 218 -6.32 -8.53 15.85
C GLU A 218 -6.54 -9.86 15.12
N LYS A 219 -7.78 -10.15 14.68
CA LYS A 219 -8.06 -11.35 13.88
C LYS A 219 -7.21 -11.40 12.62
N HIS A 220 -7.17 -10.32 11.83
CA HIS A 220 -6.40 -10.30 10.59
C HIS A 220 -4.90 -10.38 10.84
N LEU A 221 -4.38 -9.64 11.83
CA LEU A 221 -2.97 -9.68 12.20
C LEU A 221 -2.53 -11.04 12.73
N GLU A 222 -3.37 -11.76 13.48
CA GLU A 222 -3.11 -13.13 13.87
C GLU A 222 -3.03 -14.09 12.67
N HIS A 223 -3.86 -13.90 11.65
CA HIS A 223 -3.78 -14.70 10.43
C HIS A 223 -2.48 -14.40 9.67
N ALA A 224 -2.12 -13.11 9.52
CA ALA A 224 -0.85 -12.73 8.92
C ALA A 224 0.35 -13.31 9.69
N GLN A 225 0.34 -13.22 11.03
CA GLN A 225 1.38 -13.79 11.89
C GLN A 225 1.51 -15.32 11.72
N LYS A 226 0.38 -16.03 11.65
CA LYS A 226 0.37 -17.50 11.44
C LYS A 226 0.94 -17.87 10.08
N ILE A 227 0.58 -17.15 9.02
CA ILE A 227 1.12 -17.36 7.67
C ILE A 227 2.62 -17.05 7.63
N ALA A 228 3.05 -16.01 8.35
CA ALA A 228 4.45 -15.62 8.47
C ALA A 228 5.31 -16.61 9.28
N GLY A 229 4.68 -17.53 10.03
CA GLY A 229 5.39 -18.42 10.94
C GLY A 229 6.07 -17.69 12.10
N LEU A 230 5.58 -16.50 12.46
CA LEU A 230 6.14 -15.66 13.52
C LEU A 230 5.61 -16.09 14.89
N LYS A 231 6.51 -16.30 15.85
CA LYS A 231 6.18 -16.40 17.28
C LYS A 231 6.79 -15.23 18.02
N LEU A 232 5.93 -14.47 18.67
CA LEU A 232 6.27 -13.25 19.40
C LEU A 232 6.01 -13.51 20.88
N ASN A 233 7.06 -13.45 21.69
CA ASN A 233 6.98 -13.65 23.14
C ASN A 233 7.56 -12.42 23.85
N LEU A 234 6.74 -11.75 24.68
CA LEU A 234 7.22 -10.65 25.52
C LEU A 234 7.88 -11.23 26.77
N GLU A 235 9.19 -11.04 26.90
CA GLU A 235 9.99 -11.59 28.00
C GLU A 235 10.65 -10.46 28.81
N GLY A 236 11.02 -10.78 30.06
CA GLY A 236 11.78 -9.87 30.93
C GLY A 236 13.19 -10.39 31.16
N ALA A 237 14.18 -9.52 31.00
CA ALA A 237 15.59 -9.82 31.28
C ALA A 237 16.25 -8.67 32.04
N MET A 238 17.27 -8.96 32.84
CA MET A 238 18.04 -7.92 33.53
C MET A 238 18.93 -7.18 32.52
N GLY A 239 19.01 -5.85 32.67
CA GLY A 239 19.86 -5.03 31.81
C GLY A 239 20.05 -3.60 32.30
N LYS A 240 20.91 -2.88 31.59
CA LYS A 240 21.30 -1.48 31.86
C LYS A 240 20.91 -0.59 30.68
N ARG A 241 20.54 0.65 30.98
CA ARG A 241 20.22 1.68 29.97
C ARG A 241 21.18 2.87 29.99
N THR A 242 22.01 2.98 31.02
CA THR A 242 23.00 4.05 31.16
C THR A 242 24.36 3.46 31.52
N LYS A 243 25.42 4.12 31.05
CA LYS A 243 26.81 3.64 31.20
C LYS A 243 27.23 3.50 32.66
N TYR A 244 26.70 4.35 33.53
CA TYR A 244 27.07 4.41 34.95
C TYR A 244 26.05 3.75 35.89
N GLN A 245 25.07 3.01 35.33
CA GLN A 245 24.10 2.27 36.14
C GLN A 245 24.79 1.12 36.89
N GLN A 246 24.78 1.20 38.22
CA GLN A 246 25.38 0.18 39.09
C GLN A 246 24.52 -1.07 39.18
N GLU A 247 23.22 -0.90 39.45
CA GLU A 247 22.27 -2.01 39.59
C GLU A 247 21.52 -2.25 38.29
N GLU A 248 21.54 -3.48 37.80
CA GLU A 248 20.71 -3.90 36.68
C GLU A 248 19.23 -3.87 37.06
N LYS A 249 18.38 -3.55 36.09
CA LYS A 249 16.93 -3.53 36.29
C LYS A 249 16.26 -4.45 35.28
N PRO A 250 15.11 -5.05 35.62
CA PRO A 250 14.34 -5.82 34.67
C PRO A 250 13.89 -4.91 33.51
N GLN A 251 14.20 -5.32 32.29
CA GLN A 251 13.82 -4.68 31.04
C GLN A 251 12.98 -5.66 30.23
N LEU A 252 11.92 -5.15 29.61
CA LEU A 252 11.12 -5.93 28.68
C LEU A 252 11.82 -5.98 27.31
N TYR A 253 11.79 -7.15 26.69
CA TYR A 253 12.22 -7.33 25.31
C TYR A 253 11.28 -8.30 24.59
N LEU A 254 11.19 -8.13 23.27
CA LEU A 254 10.39 -9.00 22.42
C LEU A 254 11.29 -10.10 21.87
N LYS A 255 11.06 -11.34 22.29
CA LYS A 255 11.70 -12.51 21.70
C LYS A 255 10.93 -12.94 20.46
N ILE A 256 11.63 -13.04 19.33
CA ILE A 256 11.06 -13.35 18.03
C ILE A 256 11.64 -14.67 17.55
N GLU A 257 10.78 -15.66 17.29
CA GLU A 257 11.16 -16.93 16.67
C GLU A 257 10.46 -17.03 15.30
N MET A 258 11.24 -17.30 14.25
CA MET A 258 10.72 -17.35 12.89
C MET A 258 11.58 -18.21 11.96
N ASN A 259 11.00 -18.62 10.83
CA ASN A 259 11.74 -19.24 9.73
C ASN A 259 12.32 -18.14 8.84
N LYS A 260 13.65 -18.11 8.71
CA LYS A 260 14.34 -17.16 7.83
C LYS A 260 13.98 -17.45 6.36
N ASP A 261 13.95 -16.40 5.54
CA ASP A 261 13.79 -16.45 4.08
C ASP A 261 12.44 -16.98 3.56
N THR A 262 11.37 -16.89 4.36
CA THR A 262 10.03 -17.34 3.93
C THR A 262 9.42 -16.41 2.88
N PHE A 263 9.69 -15.10 2.98
CA PHE A 263 9.15 -14.08 2.09
C PHE A 263 10.25 -13.17 1.54
N PRO A 264 10.02 -12.55 0.38
CA PRO A 264 10.96 -11.58 -0.18
C PRO A 264 11.09 -10.37 0.75
N SER A 265 12.33 -9.93 0.95
CA SER A 265 12.65 -8.67 1.63
C SER A 265 13.61 -7.86 0.76
N ILE A 266 13.45 -6.55 0.79
CA ILE A 266 14.29 -5.58 0.07
C ILE A 266 14.91 -4.70 1.14
N ASP A 267 16.24 -4.70 1.19
CA ASP A 267 16.97 -3.76 2.02
C ASP A 267 17.02 -2.39 1.32
N CYS A 268 16.61 -1.33 2.01
CA CYS A 268 16.74 0.04 1.49
C CYS A 268 18.21 0.48 1.56
N GLU A 269 18.83 0.73 0.41
CA GLU A 269 20.23 1.22 0.36
C GLU A 269 20.36 2.63 0.98
N ASN A 270 19.35 3.48 0.80
CA ASN A 270 19.33 4.87 1.25
C ASN A 270 18.45 5.03 2.50
N VAL A 271 18.88 4.47 3.63
CA VAL A 271 18.24 4.71 4.92
C VAL A 271 18.74 6.02 5.54
N PRO A 272 17.88 6.78 6.24
CA PRO A 272 18.33 7.91 7.05
C PRO A 272 19.45 7.47 7.99
N ARG A 273 20.47 8.33 8.15
CA ARG A 273 21.57 8.04 9.08
C ARG A 273 21.00 7.84 10.48
N SER A 274 21.16 6.64 11.02
CA SER A 274 20.87 6.39 12.43
C SER A 274 21.81 7.26 13.28
N LEU A 275 21.22 8.14 14.08
CA LEU A 275 21.96 8.99 15.00
C LEU A 275 22.13 8.24 16.32
N SER A 276 23.36 8.16 16.81
CA SER A 276 23.64 7.53 18.08
C SER A 276 23.11 8.42 19.21
N LEU A 277 22.47 7.83 20.22
CA LEU A 277 22.12 8.55 21.45
C LEU A 277 23.39 9.07 22.14
N ASN A 278 24.52 8.38 21.98
CA ASN A 278 25.82 8.84 22.48
C ASN A 278 26.27 10.17 21.86
N ASP A 279 25.81 10.53 20.67
CA ASP A 279 26.18 11.81 20.03
C ASP A 279 25.56 13.02 20.76
N PHE A 280 24.53 12.80 21.58
CA PHE A 280 23.79 13.85 22.29
C PHE A 280 23.79 13.71 23.81
N ASP A 281 23.98 12.50 24.34
CA ASP A 281 23.94 12.20 25.77
C ASP A 281 24.99 11.13 26.14
N ASP A 282 26.10 11.58 26.73
CA ASP A 282 27.21 10.72 27.14
C ASP A 282 26.82 9.70 28.22
N LEU A 283 25.68 9.85 28.89
CA LEU A 283 25.25 8.99 30.00
C LEU A 283 24.46 7.77 29.53
N LYS A 284 23.76 7.86 28.40
CA LYS A 284 22.87 6.80 27.90
C LYS A 284 23.59 5.80 27.00
N LEU A 285 23.04 4.59 26.95
CA LEU A 285 23.41 3.58 25.96
C LEU A 285 22.47 3.69 24.76
N ASP A 286 22.97 3.36 23.56
CA ASP A 286 22.17 3.34 22.33
C ASP A 286 21.12 2.21 22.36
N CYS A 287 21.56 1.03 22.78
CA CYS A 287 20.75 -0.14 23.00
C CYS A 287 20.81 -0.58 24.46
N ILE A 288 19.79 -1.30 24.91
CA ILE A 288 19.79 -1.90 26.25
C ILE A 288 20.88 -2.97 26.29
N GLU A 289 21.80 -2.86 27.24
CA GLU A 289 22.80 -3.89 27.48
C GLU A 289 22.22 -4.91 28.46
N PHE A 290 21.87 -6.09 27.97
CA PHE A 290 21.36 -7.19 28.79
C PHE A 290 22.50 -7.99 29.43
N SER A 291 22.27 -8.51 30.63
CA SER A 291 23.27 -9.31 31.36
C SER A 291 23.58 -10.63 30.65
N GLU A 292 22.60 -11.17 29.94
CA GLU A 292 22.76 -12.33 29.07
C GLU A 292 22.75 -11.87 27.61
N PRO A 293 23.63 -12.41 26.74
CA PRO A 293 23.61 -12.10 25.33
C PRO A 293 22.27 -12.54 24.73
N LYS A 294 21.59 -11.61 24.06
CA LYS A 294 20.34 -11.88 23.34
C LYS A 294 20.63 -11.88 21.84
N GLU A 295 20.01 -12.81 21.12
CA GLU A 295 20.11 -12.85 19.66
C GLU A 295 19.33 -11.69 19.05
N GLU A 296 20.01 -10.87 18.26
CA GLU A 296 19.36 -9.89 17.41
C GLU A 296 18.89 -10.58 16.14
N THR A 297 17.58 -10.80 16.03
CA THR A 297 16.97 -11.37 14.83
C THR A 297 16.78 -10.27 13.79
N LYS A 298 17.51 -10.33 12.67
CA LYS A 298 17.23 -9.48 11.50
C LYS A 298 15.86 -9.88 10.93
N LEU A 299 14.93 -8.93 10.92
CA LEU A 299 13.59 -9.08 10.36
C LEU A 299 13.58 -8.69 8.87
N GLY A 300 12.64 -9.26 8.13
CA GLY A 300 12.29 -8.77 6.79
C GLY A 300 11.19 -7.73 6.85
N MET A 301 10.93 -7.07 5.71
CA MET A 301 9.93 -5.99 5.62
C MET A 301 8.53 -6.43 6.08
N ILE A 302 8.16 -7.68 5.81
CA ILE A 302 6.83 -8.21 6.10
C ILE A 302 6.70 -8.49 7.59
N GLU A 303 7.72 -9.07 8.18
CA GLU A 303 7.74 -9.37 9.60
C GLU A 303 7.75 -8.11 10.46
N GLU A 304 8.50 -7.08 10.04
CA GLU A 304 8.46 -5.76 10.65
C GLU A 304 7.05 -5.17 10.58
N ALA A 305 6.37 -5.25 9.42
CA ALA A 305 5.01 -4.75 9.26
C ALA A 305 4.00 -5.46 10.20
N ILE A 306 4.12 -6.79 10.38
CA ILE A 306 3.26 -7.55 11.31
C ILE A 306 3.49 -7.09 12.75
N ILE A 307 4.74 -6.88 13.15
CA ILE A 307 5.08 -6.48 14.52
C ILE A 307 4.61 -5.06 14.80
N LEU A 308 4.77 -4.13 13.85
CA LEU A 308 4.33 -2.75 14.00
C LEU A 308 2.80 -2.59 13.96
N GLY A 309 2.09 -3.53 13.33
CA GLY A 309 0.64 -3.54 13.27
C GLY A 309 -0.05 -4.00 14.56
N LYS A 310 0.67 -4.72 15.44
CA LYS A 310 0.16 -5.26 16.70
C LYS A 310 0.28 -4.29 17.88
#